data_AF-L0K5N3-F1
#
_entry.id   AF-L0K5N3-F1
#
_cell.length_a   1.000
_cell.length_b   1.000
_cell.length_c   1.000
_cell.angle_alpha   90.00
_cell.angle_beta   90.00
_cell.angle_gamma   90.00
#
_symmetry.space_group_name_H-M   'P 1'
#
loop_
_entity.id
_entity.type
_entity.pdbx_description
1 polymer ?
#
loop_
_entity_poly.entity_id
_entity_poly.type
_entity_poly.pdbx_seq_one_letter_code
_entity_poly.pdbx_strand_id
1 'polypeptide(L)'
;MTDVAIVGGGTAGLSAALFTAKNGLDTVVFDTDETWMHKAHLFNYPGIRSISGSEFMSVTRGQVEDRGADLHGDEEVTAVEETDGGFRIETDDDEYEADYVVLATGADRSIAEELGCEIADDDTVDVNLSMETSVEGCYATGAMVRAEEWQAVIAAGDGGAAALDILSTEKGEHYHDFDTPADVPSLRSE
;
A
#
# COMPACT_ATOMS: atom_id res chain seq x y z
N MET A 1 -17.34 -6.41 0.08
CA MET A 1 -16.57 -6.01 1.26
C MET A 1 -15.25 -6.73 1.16
N THR A 2 -14.19 -5.96 1.00
CA THR A 2 -12.80 -6.40 0.86
C THR A 2 -12.13 -6.21 2.22
N ASP A 3 -11.14 -7.02 2.59
CA ASP A 3 -10.48 -6.82 3.88
C ASP A 3 -9.65 -5.51 3.84
N VAL A 4 -8.86 -5.30 2.78
CA VAL A 4 -7.96 -4.14 2.66
C VAL A 4 -8.12 -3.41 1.33
N ALA A 5 -8.39 -2.09 1.39
CA ALA A 5 -8.34 -1.19 0.24
C ALA A 5 -7.06 -0.37 0.24
N ILE A 6 -6.36 -0.34 -0.89
CA ILE A 6 -5.11 0.39 -1.06
C ILE A 6 -5.31 1.50 -2.07
N VAL A 7 -5.14 2.75 -1.62
CA VAL A 7 -5.35 3.94 -2.42
C VAL A 7 -4.01 4.44 -2.95
N GLY A 8 -3.67 4.04 -4.18
CA GLY A 8 -2.45 4.40 -4.88
C GLY A 8 -1.50 3.22 -5.14
N GLY A 9 -1.35 2.81 -6.40
CA GLY A 9 -0.45 1.72 -6.83
C GLY A 9 1.02 2.12 -7.01
N GLY A 10 1.51 3.04 -6.16
CA GLY A 10 2.95 3.33 -6.04
C GLY A 10 3.73 2.24 -5.32
N THR A 11 5.03 2.46 -5.11
CA THR A 11 5.89 1.48 -4.43
C THR A 11 5.43 1.13 -3.01
N ALA A 12 4.84 2.08 -2.27
CA ALA A 12 4.30 1.81 -0.94
C ALA A 12 3.02 0.96 -1.00
N GLY A 13 2.03 1.38 -1.79
CA GLY A 13 0.77 0.67 -1.93
C GLY A 13 0.95 -0.75 -2.47
N LEU A 14 1.76 -0.95 -3.51
CA LEU A 14 2.03 -2.31 -4.01
C LEU A 14 2.81 -3.17 -3.02
N SER A 15 3.65 -2.58 -2.17
CA SER A 15 4.30 -3.33 -1.10
C SER A 15 3.25 -3.81 -0.08
N ALA A 16 2.37 -2.92 0.38
CA ALA A 16 1.28 -3.30 1.27
C ALA A 16 0.41 -4.41 0.65
N ALA A 17 0.03 -4.23 -0.62
CA ALA A 17 -0.79 -5.18 -1.37
C ALA A 17 -0.15 -6.56 -1.46
N LEU A 18 1.16 -6.61 -1.69
CA LEU A 18 1.90 -7.86 -1.78
C LEU A 18 1.81 -8.65 -0.47
N PHE A 19 1.98 -7.98 0.66
CA PHE A 19 1.94 -8.63 1.98
C PHE A 19 0.52 -9.07 2.34
N THR A 20 -0.49 -8.21 2.17
CA THR A 20 -1.87 -8.53 2.53
C THR A 20 -2.44 -9.65 1.66
N ALA A 21 -2.33 -9.54 0.33
CA ALA A 21 -2.86 -10.53 -0.60
C ALA A 21 -2.16 -11.88 -0.46
N LYS A 22 -0.82 -11.90 -0.35
CA LYS A 22 -0.06 -13.14 -0.13
C LYS A 22 -0.53 -13.88 1.12
N ASN A 23 -0.95 -13.15 2.15
CA ASN A 23 -1.36 -13.71 3.43
C ASN A 23 -2.87 -13.97 3.54
N GLY A 24 -3.58 -13.93 2.41
CA GLY A 24 -4.96 -14.39 2.27
C GLY A 24 -6.01 -13.35 2.64
N LEU A 25 -5.63 -12.08 2.77
CA LEU A 25 -6.61 -10.99 2.87
C LEU A 25 -7.09 -10.63 1.47
N ASP A 26 -8.41 -10.53 1.29
CA ASP A 26 -9.03 -9.95 0.11
C ASP A 26 -8.53 -8.50 0.02
N THR A 27 -7.75 -8.21 -1.02
CA THR A 27 -7.04 -6.92 -1.17
C THR A 27 -7.37 -6.30 -2.50
N VAL A 28 -7.82 -5.05 -2.50
CA VAL A 28 -8.03 -4.24 -3.70
C VAL A 28 -7.02 -3.09 -3.76
N VAL A 29 -6.51 -2.78 -4.94
CA VAL A 29 -5.57 -1.68 -5.19
C VAL A 29 -6.13 -0.77 -6.27
N PHE A 30 -6.34 0.49 -5.93
CA PHE A 30 -6.68 1.54 -6.89
C PHE A 30 -5.40 2.20 -7.40
N ASP A 31 -5.13 2.07 -8.69
CA ASP A 31 -3.85 2.44 -9.30
C ASP A 31 -4.03 3.27 -10.56
N THR A 32 -3.71 4.56 -10.48
CA THR A 32 -3.73 5.49 -11.61
C THR A 32 -2.48 5.40 -12.50
N ASP A 33 -1.46 4.63 -12.11
CA ASP A 33 -0.14 4.54 -12.77
C ASP A 33 0.57 5.90 -12.99
N GLU A 34 0.24 6.92 -12.22
CA GLU A 34 0.85 8.27 -12.33
C GLU A 34 2.10 8.46 -11.46
N THR A 35 2.67 7.37 -10.95
CA THR A 35 3.79 7.41 -10.00
C THR A 35 5.05 8.06 -10.57
N TRP A 36 5.79 8.79 -9.73
CA TRP A 36 7.08 9.39 -10.11
C TRP A 36 8.16 8.36 -10.48
N MET A 37 7.94 7.08 -10.17
CA MET A 37 8.84 5.99 -10.51
C MET A 37 9.11 5.89 -12.02
N HIS A 38 8.17 6.28 -12.89
CA HIS A 38 8.41 6.28 -14.34
C HIS A 38 9.54 7.21 -14.81
N LYS A 39 9.96 8.16 -13.96
CA LYS A 39 11.07 9.08 -14.22
C LYS A 39 12.39 8.62 -13.57
N ALA A 40 12.37 7.53 -12.81
CA ALA A 40 13.50 7.07 -12.00
C ALA A 40 14.30 5.95 -12.69
N HIS A 41 15.54 5.80 -12.24
CA HIS A 41 16.35 4.59 -12.44
C HIS A 41 16.97 4.19 -11.11
N LEU A 42 16.77 2.95 -10.70
CA LEU A 42 17.11 2.48 -9.36
C LEU A 42 18.49 1.83 -9.36
N PHE A 43 19.43 2.45 -8.64
CA PHE A 43 20.75 1.89 -8.29
C PHE A 43 20.91 1.67 -6.78
N ASN A 44 19.93 2.12 -6.00
CA ASN A 44 19.96 2.25 -4.55
C ASN A 44 18.80 1.49 -3.88
N TYR A 45 18.31 0.44 -4.53
CA TYR A 45 17.38 -0.53 -3.94
C TYR A 45 18.16 -1.82 -3.66
N PRO A 46 18.46 -2.16 -2.39
CA PRO A 46 19.27 -3.34 -2.05
C PRO A 46 18.73 -4.62 -2.69
N GLY A 47 19.63 -5.44 -3.25
CA GLY A 47 19.26 -6.65 -3.99
C GLY A 47 19.03 -6.42 -5.50
N ILE A 48 18.74 -5.17 -5.91
CA ILE A 48 18.58 -4.80 -7.32
C ILE A 48 19.80 -4.00 -7.77
N ARG A 49 20.54 -4.51 -8.76
CA ARG A 49 21.76 -3.85 -9.26
C ARG A 49 21.47 -2.60 -10.09
N SER A 50 20.44 -2.67 -10.92
CA SER A 50 20.04 -1.64 -11.87
C SER A 50 18.70 -2.04 -12.47
N ILE A 51 17.70 -1.17 -12.38
CA ILE A 51 16.39 -1.35 -13.03
C ILE A 51 15.79 0.02 -13.34
N SER A 52 15.09 0.15 -14.46
CA SER A 52 14.29 1.37 -14.68
C SER A 52 13.10 1.39 -13.73
N GLY A 53 12.63 2.57 -13.32
CA GLY A 53 11.48 2.61 -12.40
C GLY A 53 10.20 2.06 -13.02
N SER A 54 9.97 2.25 -14.33
CA SER A 54 8.83 1.62 -15.02
C SER A 54 8.90 0.09 -15.03
N GLU A 55 10.09 -0.49 -15.25
CA GLU A 55 10.29 -1.94 -15.19
C GLU A 55 10.10 -2.45 -13.75
N PHE A 56 10.58 -1.71 -12.75
CA PHE A 56 10.32 -2.03 -11.35
C PHE A 56 8.83 -2.05 -11.02
N MET A 57 8.06 -1.06 -11.48
CA MET A 57 6.61 -1.03 -11.26
C MET A 57 5.91 -2.21 -11.95
N SER A 58 6.24 -2.48 -13.22
CA SER A 58 5.66 -3.60 -13.96
C SER A 58 5.93 -4.95 -13.28
N VAL A 59 7.16 -5.19 -12.81
CA VAL A 59 7.50 -6.42 -12.07
C VAL A 59 6.74 -6.49 -10.74
N THR A 60 6.63 -5.37 -10.03
CA THR A 60 5.96 -5.33 -8.72
C THR A 60 4.47 -5.58 -8.84
N ARG A 61 3.79 -5.00 -9.85
CA ARG A 61 2.37 -5.29 -10.12
C ARG A 61 2.13 -6.77 -10.40
N GLY A 62 2.94 -7.37 -11.28
CA GLY A 62 2.87 -8.80 -11.56
C GLY A 62 3.03 -9.66 -10.29
N GLN A 63 3.93 -9.28 -9.38
CA GLN A 63 4.06 -9.97 -8.10
C GLN A 63 2.82 -9.87 -7.21
N VAL A 64 2.17 -8.71 -7.18
CA VAL A 64 0.95 -8.49 -6.40
C VAL A 64 -0.22 -9.28 -7.01
N GLU A 65 -0.40 -9.22 -8.34
CA GLU A 65 -1.41 -9.98 -9.08
C GLU A 65 -1.22 -11.50 -8.92
N ASP A 66 0.02 -11.99 -8.98
CA ASP A 66 0.35 -13.41 -8.75
C ASP A 66 -0.04 -13.90 -7.35
N ARG A 67 -0.27 -12.99 -6.40
CA ARG A 67 -0.74 -13.27 -5.03
C ARG A 67 -2.23 -13.04 -4.82
N GLY A 68 -2.95 -12.64 -5.86
CA GLY A 68 -4.40 -12.57 -5.86
C GLY A 68 -4.98 -11.22 -5.41
N ALA A 69 -4.18 -10.16 -5.33
CA ALA A 69 -4.75 -8.82 -5.15
C ALA A 69 -5.49 -8.40 -6.43
N ASP A 70 -6.61 -7.69 -6.25
CA ASP A 70 -7.42 -7.14 -7.34
C ASP A 70 -6.91 -5.73 -7.68
N LEU A 71 -6.25 -5.58 -8.84
CA LEU A 71 -5.71 -4.30 -9.30
C LEU A 71 -6.71 -3.59 -10.19
N HIS A 72 -7.25 -2.48 -9.71
CA HIS A 72 -8.12 -1.58 -10.43
C HIS A 72 -7.25 -0.49 -11.08
N GLY A 73 -6.83 -0.76 -12.31
CA GLY A 73 -5.99 0.14 -13.09
C GLY A 73 -6.80 1.28 -13.71
N ASP A 74 -6.20 2.47 -13.78
CA ASP A 74 -6.79 3.72 -14.28
C ASP A 74 -8.01 4.20 -13.47
N GLU A 75 -8.18 3.70 -12.23
CA GLU A 75 -9.26 4.09 -11.33
C GLU A 75 -8.73 4.95 -10.18
N GLU A 76 -9.25 6.19 -10.09
CA GLU A 76 -8.89 7.16 -9.06
C GLU A 76 -9.92 7.13 -7.93
N VAL A 77 -9.43 7.03 -6.70
CA VAL A 77 -10.25 7.23 -5.50
C VAL A 77 -10.36 8.72 -5.24
N THR A 78 -11.58 9.20 -5.11
CA THR A 78 -11.88 10.63 -4.91
C THR A 78 -12.17 10.96 -3.45
N ALA A 79 -12.64 9.99 -2.67
CA ALA A 79 -12.88 10.15 -1.23
C ALA A 79 -12.81 8.80 -0.49
N VAL A 80 -12.50 8.90 0.80
CA VAL A 80 -12.59 7.80 1.76
C VAL A 80 -13.31 8.31 3.00
N GLU A 81 -14.31 7.58 3.47
CA GLU A 81 -15.08 7.93 4.66
C GLU A 81 -15.10 6.77 5.66
N GLU A 82 -14.99 7.09 6.94
CA GLU A 82 -15.20 6.13 8.03
C GLU A 82 -16.70 5.77 8.15
N THR A 83 -16.97 4.50 8.39
CA THR A 83 -18.31 3.95 8.59
C THR A 83 -18.37 3.15 9.91
N ASP A 84 -19.56 2.72 10.33
CA ASP A 84 -19.74 1.93 11.57
C ASP A 84 -18.97 0.59 11.58
N GLY A 85 -18.40 0.14 10.46
CA GLY A 85 -17.74 -1.16 10.33
C GLY A 85 -16.54 -1.18 9.37
N GLY A 86 -15.85 -0.06 9.18
CA GLY A 86 -14.71 0.06 8.28
C GLY A 86 -14.79 1.35 7.48
N PHE A 87 -14.46 1.29 6.19
CA PHE A 87 -14.35 2.43 5.30
C PHE A 87 -15.20 2.26 4.05
N ARG A 88 -15.73 3.39 3.57
CA ARG A 88 -16.32 3.52 2.24
C ARG A 88 -15.32 4.24 1.35
N ILE A 89 -15.04 3.67 0.18
CA ILE A 89 -14.10 4.19 -0.81
C ILE A 89 -14.89 4.59 -2.04
N GLU A 90 -14.83 5.86 -2.42
CA GLU A 90 -15.53 6.40 -3.57
C GLU A 90 -14.58 6.60 -4.75
N THR A 91 -15.00 6.17 -5.93
CA THR A 91 -14.38 6.50 -7.22
C THR A 91 -15.36 7.29 -8.07
N ASP A 92 -14.97 7.73 -9.26
CA ASP A 92 -15.89 8.46 -10.15
C ASP A 92 -17.09 7.61 -10.59
N ASP A 93 -16.91 6.30 -10.70
CA ASP A 93 -17.88 5.38 -11.29
C ASP A 93 -18.54 4.44 -10.26
N ASP A 94 -17.86 4.13 -9.15
CA ASP A 94 -18.28 3.08 -8.21
C ASP A 94 -18.00 3.43 -6.73
N GLU A 95 -18.58 2.62 -5.83
CA GLU A 95 -18.34 2.69 -4.39
C GLU A 95 -17.94 1.31 -3.85
N TYR A 96 -16.96 1.28 -2.96
CA TYR A 96 -16.41 0.07 -2.36
C TYR A 96 -16.44 0.17 -0.83
N GLU A 97 -16.37 -0.98 -0.17
CA GLU A 97 -16.29 -1.09 1.29
C GLU A 97 -15.09 -1.95 1.67
N ALA A 98 -14.31 -1.50 2.66
CA ALA A 98 -13.19 -2.26 3.21
C ALA A 98 -13.06 -2.13 4.73
N ASP A 99 -12.52 -3.14 5.40
CA ASP A 99 -12.25 -3.09 6.85
C ASP A 99 -11.06 -2.17 7.17
N TYR A 100 -10.04 -2.16 6.29
CA TYR A 100 -8.84 -1.35 6.42
C TYR A 100 -8.56 -0.53 5.15
N VAL A 101 -7.93 0.65 5.32
CA VAL A 101 -7.46 1.48 4.20
C VAL A 101 -5.97 1.81 4.35
N VAL A 102 -5.21 1.68 3.27
CA VAL A 102 -3.83 2.16 3.16
C VAL A 102 -3.76 3.29 2.13
N LEU A 103 -3.55 4.51 2.61
CA LEU A 103 -3.32 5.69 1.79
C LEU A 103 -1.85 5.72 1.31
N ALA A 104 -1.68 5.63 0.00
CA ALA A 104 -0.38 5.56 -0.68
C ALA A 104 -0.30 6.51 -1.90
N THR A 105 -1.03 7.62 -1.86
CA THR A 105 -1.20 8.67 -2.89
C THR A 105 0.02 9.59 -3.07
N GLY A 106 1.22 9.14 -2.69
CA GLY A 106 2.44 9.95 -2.81
C GLY A 106 2.42 11.13 -1.84
N ALA A 107 2.45 12.36 -2.37
CA ALA A 107 2.48 13.58 -1.56
C ALA A 107 1.11 14.27 -1.45
N ASP A 108 0.07 13.71 -2.08
CA ASP A 108 -1.30 14.18 -1.91
C ASP A 108 -1.85 13.70 -0.56
N ARG A 109 -2.38 14.63 0.23
CA ARG A 109 -2.89 14.42 1.59
C ARG A 109 -4.38 14.72 1.71
N SER A 110 -5.03 15.15 0.62
CA SER A 110 -6.43 15.57 0.61
C SER A 110 -7.36 14.52 1.24
N ILE A 111 -7.27 13.26 0.80
CA ILE A 111 -8.07 12.16 1.35
C ILE A 111 -7.81 11.97 2.86
N ALA A 112 -6.56 12.05 3.31
CA ALA A 112 -6.22 11.91 4.73
C ALA A 112 -6.79 13.07 5.57
N GLU A 113 -6.70 14.30 5.04
CA GLU A 113 -7.26 15.50 5.66
C GLU A 113 -8.79 15.44 5.75
N GLU A 114 -9.45 15.00 4.68
CA GLU A 114 -10.92 14.85 4.62
C GLU A 114 -11.43 13.74 5.55
N LEU A 115 -10.71 12.63 5.64
CA LEU A 115 -10.98 11.54 6.59
C LEU A 115 -10.73 11.95 8.05
N GLY A 116 -10.04 13.08 8.28
CA GLY A 116 -9.80 13.62 9.62
C GLY A 116 -8.56 13.05 10.32
N CYS A 117 -7.58 12.53 9.58
CA CYS A 117 -6.29 12.13 10.13
C CYS A 117 -5.57 13.35 10.74
N GLU A 118 -4.86 13.14 11.85
CA GLU A 118 -4.00 14.16 12.45
C GLU A 118 -2.85 14.54 11.50
N ILE A 119 -2.64 15.84 11.34
CA ILE A 119 -1.58 16.41 10.50
C ILE A 119 -0.54 17.07 11.41
N ALA A 120 0.73 16.73 11.21
CA ALA A 120 1.87 17.24 11.97
C ALA A 120 2.24 18.69 11.57
N ASP A 121 3.09 19.32 12.37
CA ASP A 121 3.54 20.72 12.18
C ASP A 121 4.30 20.96 10.85
N ASP A 122 4.78 19.89 10.19
CA ASP A 122 5.50 19.93 8.92
C ASP A 122 4.61 19.57 7.71
N ASP A 123 3.29 19.65 7.87
CA ASP A 123 2.28 19.33 6.86
C ASP A 123 2.32 17.87 6.38
N THR A 124 2.79 16.94 7.22
CA THR A 124 2.73 15.49 6.97
C THR A 124 1.63 14.83 7.78
N VAL A 125 1.12 13.68 7.31
CA VAL A 125 0.16 12.87 8.08
C VAL A 125 0.90 12.25 9.27
N ASP A 126 0.41 12.47 10.49
CA ASP A 126 0.99 11.88 11.69
C ASP A 126 0.68 10.37 11.73
N VAL A 127 1.72 9.58 11.93
CA VAL A 127 1.61 8.11 11.98
C VAL A 127 2.52 7.52 13.04
N ASN A 128 2.13 6.36 13.55
CA ASN A 128 2.97 5.57 14.43
C ASN A 128 4.03 4.76 13.64
N LEU A 129 4.84 3.95 14.34
CA LEU A 129 5.89 3.13 13.69
C LEU A 129 5.36 2.04 12.75
N SER A 130 4.09 1.67 12.90
CA SER A 130 3.35 0.75 12.04
C SER A 130 2.70 1.44 10.84
N MET A 131 2.89 2.76 10.67
CA MET A 131 2.23 3.61 9.67
C MET A 131 0.73 3.84 9.88
N GLU A 132 0.19 3.43 11.03
CA GLU A 132 -1.21 3.69 11.38
C GLU A 132 -1.38 5.18 11.73
N THR A 133 -2.45 5.78 11.22
CA THR A 133 -2.82 7.18 11.46
C THR A 133 -3.56 7.33 12.81
N SER A 134 -4.07 8.52 13.09
CA SER A 134 -4.97 8.75 14.23
C SER A 134 -6.37 8.14 14.04
N VAL A 135 -6.72 7.70 12.84
CA VAL A 135 -7.98 7.00 12.52
C VAL A 135 -7.70 5.50 12.52
N GLU A 136 -8.38 4.78 13.42
CA GLU A 136 -8.19 3.32 13.62
C GLU A 136 -8.45 2.56 12.31
N GLY A 137 -7.51 1.68 11.94
CA GLY A 137 -7.60 0.91 10.69
C GLY A 137 -7.26 1.68 9.41
N CYS A 138 -6.93 2.97 9.50
CA CYS A 138 -6.39 3.77 8.40
C CYS A 138 -4.88 3.97 8.53
N TYR A 139 -4.15 3.65 7.47
CA TYR A 139 -2.70 3.76 7.38
C TYR A 139 -2.29 4.76 6.31
N ALA A 140 -1.18 5.47 6.52
CA ALA A 140 -0.64 6.44 5.57
C ALA A 140 0.85 6.16 5.31
N THR A 141 1.28 6.22 4.04
CA THR A 141 2.62 5.70 3.66
C THR A 141 3.38 6.58 2.67
N GLY A 142 4.70 6.45 2.66
CA GLY A 142 5.55 7.08 1.65
C GLY A 142 5.69 8.60 1.84
N ALA A 143 5.45 9.38 0.78
CA ALA A 143 5.74 10.81 0.80
C ALA A 143 4.74 11.64 1.63
N MET A 144 3.56 11.11 1.95
CA MET A 144 2.57 11.84 2.75
C MET A 144 2.95 11.92 4.23
N VAL A 145 3.74 10.96 4.72
CA VAL A 145 4.20 10.87 6.13
C VAL A 145 5.64 11.34 6.34
N ARG A 146 6.27 11.94 5.31
CA ARG A 146 7.66 12.43 5.36
C ARG A 146 7.79 13.71 4.53
N ALA A 147 8.41 14.76 5.08
CA ALA A 147 8.52 16.03 4.38
C ALA A 147 9.53 15.99 3.21
N GLU A 148 10.70 15.36 3.38
CA GLU A 148 11.81 15.50 2.42
C GLU A 148 12.48 14.16 2.04
N GLU A 149 12.51 13.17 2.92
CA GLU A 149 13.25 11.90 2.70
C GLU A 149 12.44 10.86 1.94
N TRP A 150 12.27 11.07 0.63
CA TRP A 150 11.54 10.14 -0.23
C TRP A 150 12.47 9.21 -0.99
N GLN A 151 12.22 7.91 -0.89
CA GLN A 151 12.92 6.91 -1.68
C GLN A 151 12.10 5.63 -1.83
N ALA A 152 12.21 4.95 -2.98
CA ALA A 152 11.48 3.70 -3.24
C ALA A 152 11.64 2.63 -2.15
N VAL A 153 12.84 2.48 -1.58
CA VAL A 153 13.08 1.50 -0.50
C VAL A 153 12.41 1.88 0.82
N ILE A 154 12.25 3.18 1.08
CA ILE A 154 11.55 3.69 2.26
C ILE A 154 10.05 3.46 2.07
N ALA A 155 9.51 3.86 0.92
CA ALA A 155 8.12 3.64 0.56
C ALA A 155 7.73 2.16 0.63
N ALA A 156 8.55 1.26 0.09
CA ALA A 156 8.32 -0.18 0.18
C ALA A 156 8.30 -0.67 1.65
N GLY A 157 9.20 -0.15 2.49
CA GLY A 157 9.25 -0.46 3.92
C GLY A 157 8.00 0.03 4.67
N ASP A 158 7.56 1.26 4.41
CA ASP A 158 6.35 1.84 5.01
C ASP A 158 5.12 0.98 4.65
N GLY A 159 4.96 0.59 3.37
CA GLY A 159 3.87 -0.29 2.95
C GLY A 159 3.90 -1.68 3.60
N GLY A 160 5.10 -2.26 3.76
CA GLY A 160 5.26 -3.53 4.47
C GLY A 160 4.96 -3.43 5.97
N ALA A 161 5.28 -2.30 6.60
CA ALA A 161 4.96 -2.04 8.00
C ALA A 161 3.44 -1.96 8.23
N ALA A 162 2.74 -1.20 7.38
CA ALA A 162 1.28 -1.10 7.41
C ALA A 162 0.62 -2.49 7.26
N ALA A 163 1.04 -3.27 6.27
CA ALA A 163 0.46 -4.59 6.02
C ALA A 163 0.72 -5.58 7.17
N LEU A 164 1.90 -5.56 7.78
CA LEU A 164 2.21 -6.45 8.92
C LEU A 164 1.39 -6.09 10.17
N ASP A 165 1.08 -4.82 10.35
CA ASP A 165 0.22 -4.36 11.45
C ASP A 165 -1.22 -4.84 11.25
N ILE A 166 -1.80 -4.62 10.06
CA ILE A 166 -3.11 -5.17 9.66
C ILE A 166 -3.16 -6.69 9.90
N LEU A 167 -2.16 -7.43 9.41
CA LEU A 167 -2.08 -8.89 9.57
C LEU A 167 -1.95 -9.31 11.04
N SER A 168 -1.30 -8.50 11.88
CA SER A 168 -1.18 -8.78 13.31
C SER A 168 -2.52 -8.59 14.03
N THR A 169 -3.27 -7.56 13.65
CA THR A 169 -4.64 -7.30 14.14
C THR A 169 -5.57 -8.45 13.77
N GLU A 170 -5.60 -8.84 12.50
CA GLU A 170 -6.45 -9.95 12.00
C GLU A 170 -6.14 -11.29 12.68
N LYS A 171 -4.87 -11.53 13.02
CA LYS A 171 -4.45 -12.78 13.70
C LYS A 171 -4.58 -12.71 15.22
N GLY A 172 -4.80 -11.52 15.78
CA GLY A 172 -4.84 -11.30 17.23
C GLY A 172 -3.50 -11.53 17.92
N GLU A 173 -2.38 -11.57 17.16
CA GLU A 173 -1.02 -11.73 17.67
C GLU A 173 -0.02 -11.06 16.73
N HIS A 174 1.18 -10.73 17.23
CA HIS A 174 2.24 -10.18 16.39
C HIS A 174 2.61 -11.15 15.26
N TYR A 175 2.38 -10.71 14.03
CA TYR A 175 2.61 -11.52 12.85
C TYR A 175 3.96 -11.21 12.18
N HIS A 176 4.60 -12.27 11.70
CA HIS A 176 5.78 -12.18 10.86
C HIS A 176 5.56 -13.03 9.61
N ASP A 177 5.77 -12.43 8.43
CA ASP A 177 5.69 -13.14 7.16
C ASP A 177 7.04 -13.73 6.77
N PHE A 178 7.35 -14.92 7.27
CA PHE A 178 8.54 -15.67 6.89
C PHE A 178 8.18 -16.83 5.95
N ASP A 179 8.72 -16.79 4.74
CA ASP A 179 8.77 -17.97 3.88
C ASP A 179 9.98 -18.84 4.23
N THR A 180 9.78 -20.15 4.17
CA THR A 180 10.84 -21.15 4.26
C THR A 180 11.15 -21.71 2.86
N PRO A 181 12.29 -22.38 2.66
CA PRO A 181 12.57 -23.07 1.40
C PRO A 181 11.52 -24.11 0.99
N ALA A 182 10.68 -24.57 1.92
CA ALA A 182 9.57 -25.50 1.62
C ALA A 182 8.35 -24.80 1.02
N ASP A 183 8.22 -23.48 1.22
CA ASP A 183 7.10 -22.67 0.73
C ASP A 183 7.31 -22.19 -0.72
N VAL A 184 8.53 -22.37 -1.26
CA VAL A 184 8.84 -22.06 -2.66
C VAL A 184 7.94 -22.93 -3.57
N PRO A 185 7.03 -22.32 -4.36
CA PRO A 185 6.20 -23.08 -5.28
C PRO A 185 7.11 -23.91 -6.20
N SER A 186 6.73 -25.15 -6.49
CA SER A 186 7.44 -25.91 -7.52
C SER A 186 7.28 -25.17 -8.84
N LEU A 187 8.32 -24.47 -9.28
CA LEU A 187 8.34 -23.82 -10.58
C LEU A 187 8.09 -24.91 -11.62
N ARG A 188 6.94 -24.86 -12.31
CA ARG A 188 6.76 -25.67 -13.51
C ARG A 188 7.86 -25.21 -14.47
N SER A 189 8.67 -26.16 -14.95
CA SER A 189 9.67 -25.88 -15.97
C SER A 189 8.94 -25.26 -17.17
N GLU A 190 9.46 -24.14 -17.66
CA GLU A 190 9.12 -23.60 -18.98
C GLU A 190 9.40 -24.63 -20.09
#